data_AF-E3NS99-F1
#
_entry.id   AF-E3NS99-F1
#
_cell.length_a   1.000
_cell.length_b   1.000
_cell.length_c   1.000
_cell.angle_alpha   90.00
_cell.angle_beta   90.00
_cell.angle_gamma   90.00
#
_symmetry.space_group_name_H-M   'P 1'
#
loop_
_entity.id
_entity.type
_entity.pdbx_description
1 polymer ?
#
loop_
_entity_poly.entity_id
_entity_poly.type
_entity_poly.pdbx_seq_one_letter_code
_entity_poly.pdbx_strand_id
1 'polypeptide(L)'
;MSDSNSSEVSDESLSSKVFDNPHLLEIIVSNLTWNCESNLSTRLINKSFNYQFLRTIRRNHRKMKIEFIGKAERCEETDKDWIYINYRKIKKSIIPGYFNFLNKVVGVKVEEIITKYMWRARKAFFNNLHDIIYTHLIGNNRGSVRRLIGLEEMCEACVDCIDMAKRCVEYGPSKFVLKGIKNPIHYRKLHISDKLIECIADYCTLNSTTKEECFKQLDDIIRRSISCDTLVLWISETREYYINGVQMSAHFSMPREVLDVVIRKWNVKSVKLNMICRASGVQCSEKWIDRGYFTKIKVNDPYWKTGQSDLKIHHISVRVLESYDCARGLMQSDPQTEEEKIYENYIANLRRLFQMDKISIDFGHWRHKYSGSLEEFMKNILRVIQLEKQRKLEVNIQFFTEICSFKVGNSEKLAEIPSEYSLLSDQVKCIRMFVPFEIVESGPERLNMIKWVGRRFQVKDMDNHFTLNLNIYVKETELKELDNGLMDTHPNSLIGVFLQLSS
;
A
#
# COMPACT_ATOMS: atom_id res chain seq x y z
N MET A 1 71.29 24.26 -15.27
CA MET A 1 70.12 23.36 -15.32
C MET A 1 69.81 23.01 -13.88
N SER A 2 68.82 23.70 -13.33
CA SER A 2 68.39 23.60 -11.94
C SER A 2 67.03 22.93 -11.94
N ASP A 3 67.00 21.65 -11.54
CA ASP A 3 65.77 20.88 -11.42
C ASP A 3 64.97 21.40 -10.24
N SER A 4 63.85 22.04 -10.56
CA SER A 4 62.84 22.47 -9.60
C SER A 4 62.02 21.27 -9.14
N ASN A 5 62.32 20.76 -7.95
CA ASN A 5 61.41 19.89 -7.20
C ASN A 5 60.21 20.71 -6.72
N SER A 6 59.14 20.77 -7.51
CA SER A 6 57.81 21.14 -7.02
C SER A 6 57.20 19.93 -6.32
N SER A 7 57.33 19.88 -5.00
CA SER A 7 56.51 18.99 -4.18
C SER A 7 55.07 19.50 -4.23
N GLU A 8 54.16 18.71 -4.80
CA GLU A 8 52.72 18.88 -4.62
C GLU A 8 52.41 18.69 -3.13
N VAL A 9 52.34 19.80 -2.40
CA VAL A 9 51.71 19.84 -1.08
C VAL A 9 50.23 19.57 -1.31
N SER A 10 49.83 18.30 -1.17
CA SER A 10 48.42 17.93 -1.27
C SER A 10 47.61 18.70 -0.23
N ASP A 11 46.45 19.13 -0.67
CA ASP A 11 45.57 20.13 -0.08
C ASP A 11 44.82 19.63 1.18
N GLU A 12 45.54 19.17 2.20
CA GLU A 12 44.97 18.68 3.46
C GLU A 12 44.08 19.73 4.13
N SER A 13 44.39 21.03 3.96
CA SER A 13 43.60 22.13 4.52
C SER A 13 42.24 22.33 3.82
N LEU A 14 42.16 22.12 2.51
CA LEU A 14 40.89 22.19 1.76
C LEU A 14 40.04 20.96 2.00
N SER A 15 40.67 19.78 2.11
CA SER A 15 39.98 18.53 2.46
C SER A 15 39.34 18.59 3.84
N SER A 16 40.03 19.14 4.86
CA SER A 16 39.44 19.39 6.19
C SER A 16 38.23 20.31 6.11
N LYS A 17 38.32 21.42 5.36
CA LYS A 17 37.22 22.39 5.23
C LYS A 17 35.93 21.79 4.66
N VAL A 18 36.03 20.80 3.76
CA VAL A 18 34.86 20.07 3.25
C VAL A 18 34.18 19.27 4.36
N PHE A 19 34.96 18.59 5.22
CA PHE A 19 34.44 17.79 6.32
C PHE A 19 34.08 18.59 7.58
N ASP A 20 34.48 19.86 7.65
CA ASP A 20 34.08 20.79 8.69
C ASP A 20 32.83 21.60 8.30
N ASN A 21 32.41 21.56 7.02
CA ASN A 21 31.18 22.19 6.55
C ASN A 21 29.95 21.30 6.80
N PRO A 22 29.00 21.69 7.69
CA PRO A 22 27.88 20.83 8.06
C PRO A 22 26.93 20.50 6.90
N HIS A 23 26.77 21.41 5.94
CA HIS A 23 25.85 21.23 4.81
C HIS A 23 26.44 20.28 3.76
N LEU A 24 27.72 20.46 3.41
CA LEU A 24 28.43 19.54 2.51
C LEU A 24 28.52 18.15 3.15
N LEU A 25 28.81 18.09 4.44
CA LEU A 25 28.90 16.83 5.16
C LEU A 25 27.54 16.14 5.25
N GLU A 26 26.44 16.86 5.46
CA GLU A 26 25.09 16.29 5.38
C GLU A 26 24.79 15.72 3.98
N ILE A 27 25.20 16.38 2.89
CA ILE A 27 25.00 15.87 1.53
C ILE A 27 25.83 14.59 1.30
N ILE A 28 27.12 14.62 1.62
CA ILE A 28 28.04 13.48 1.46
C ILE A 28 27.53 12.29 2.28
N VAL A 29 27.24 12.52 3.56
CA VAL A 29 26.73 11.49 4.47
C VAL A 29 25.34 11.02 4.05
N SER A 30 24.46 11.89 3.56
CA SER A 30 23.15 11.46 3.09
C SER A 30 23.28 10.49 1.92
N ASN A 31 24.29 10.63 1.06
CA ASN A 31 24.56 9.68 -0.02
C ASN A 31 25.17 8.36 0.48
N LEU A 32 26.11 8.42 1.44
CA LEU A 32 26.80 7.23 1.99
C LEU A 32 25.92 6.41 2.96
N THR A 33 25.24 7.14 3.84
CA THR A 33 23.87 6.96 4.34
C THR A 33 23.14 5.69 3.96
N TRP A 34 22.80 5.69 2.69
CA TRP A 34 21.95 4.68 2.11
C TRP A 34 22.64 3.33 2.23
N ASN A 35 23.92 3.22 1.89
CA ASN A 35 24.68 1.97 1.98
C ASN A 35 25.41 1.80 3.30
N CYS A 36 24.72 2.08 4.41
CA CYS A 36 25.35 2.14 5.72
C CYS A 36 26.12 0.87 6.07
N GLU A 37 25.62 -0.33 5.73
CA GLU A 37 26.29 -1.61 6.00
C GLU A 37 27.67 -1.73 5.32
N SER A 38 27.76 -1.39 4.04
CA SER A 38 29.04 -1.41 3.32
C SER A 38 29.94 -0.22 3.67
N ASN A 39 29.34 0.88 4.15
CA ASN A 39 30.03 2.13 4.45
C ASN A 39 30.29 2.33 5.94
N LEU A 40 30.10 1.32 6.80
CA LEU A 40 30.24 1.48 8.24
C LEU A 40 31.66 1.95 8.61
N SER A 41 32.69 1.53 7.86
CA SER A 41 34.09 1.95 8.05
C SER A 41 34.32 3.44 7.76
N THR A 42 33.56 4.04 6.83
CA THR A 42 33.67 5.47 6.50
C THR A 42 33.30 6.38 7.67
N ARG A 43 32.62 5.86 8.70
CA ARG A 43 32.38 6.61 9.94
C ARG A 43 33.68 7.02 10.64
N LEU A 44 34.77 6.29 10.43
CA LEU A 44 36.02 6.46 11.16
C LEU A 44 36.89 7.60 10.58
N ILE A 45 36.42 8.30 9.53
CA ILE A 45 37.13 9.42 8.91
C ILE A 45 37.44 10.52 9.95
N ASN A 46 36.43 11.00 10.68
CA ASN A 46 36.61 11.89 11.85
C ASN A 46 35.35 11.93 12.73
N LYS A 47 35.44 12.63 13.88
CA LYS A 47 34.32 12.75 14.84
C LYS A 47 33.08 13.40 14.26
N SER A 48 33.23 14.50 13.51
CA SER A 48 32.13 15.25 12.89
C SER A 48 31.39 14.40 11.86
N PHE A 49 32.15 13.67 11.04
CA PHE A 49 31.65 12.73 10.05
C PHE A 49 30.88 11.60 10.71
N ASN A 50 31.46 10.94 11.72
CA ASN A 50 30.79 9.90 12.49
C ASN A 50 29.46 10.41 13.09
N TYR A 51 29.47 11.59 13.68
CA TYR A 51 28.27 12.17 14.30
C TYR A 51 27.15 12.36 13.28
N GLN A 52 27.43 13.01 12.14
CA GLN A 52 26.40 13.23 11.11
C GLN A 52 25.98 11.93 10.43
N PHE A 53 26.90 10.97 10.27
CA PHE A 53 26.61 9.63 9.75
C PHE A 53 25.58 8.92 10.63
N LEU A 54 25.83 8.85 11.94
CA LEU A 54 24.88 8.26 12.88
C LEU A 54 23.58 9.07 12.95
N ARG A 55 23.63 10.41 12.90
CA ARG A 55 22.43 11.27 12.88
C ARG A 55 21.54 10.99 11.67
N THR A 56 22.13 10.81 10.50
CA THR A 56 21.38 10.55 9.26
C THR A 56 20.78 9.14 9.26
N ILE A 57 21.53 8.14 9.75
CA ILE A 57 20.97 6.79 9.98
C ILE A 57 19.78 6.87 10.94
N ARG A 58 19.90 7.57 12.07
CA ARG A 58 18.77 7.77 13.00
C ARG A 58 17.56 8.35 12.30
N ARG A 59 17.74 9.43 11.52
CA ARG A 59 16.64 10.08 10.79
C ARG A 59 15.97 9.10 9.82
N ASN A 60 16.75 8.37 9.04
CA ASN A 60 16.24 7.51 7.96
C ASN A 60 15.60 6.21 8.48
N HIS A 61 15.97 5.75 9.68
CA HIS A 61 15.49 4.49 10.26
C HIS A 61 14.45 4.66 11.37
N ARG A 62 13.96 5.88 11.63
CA ARG A 62 12.74 6.07 12.45
C ARG A 62 11.53 5.38 11.84
N LYS A 63 11.51 5.27 10.51
CA LYS A 63 10.48 4.56 9.74
C LYS A 63 11.12 3.33 9.14
N MET A 64 10.59 2.18 9.51
CA MET A 64 11.07 0.88 9.06
C MET A 64 10.01 0.23 8.19
N LYS A 65 10.34 0.03 6.93
CA LYS A 65 9.53 -0.77 6.00
C LYS A 65 10.26 -2.07 5.71
N ILE A 66 9.64 -3.19 6.03
CA ILE A 66 10.21 -4.52 5.87
C ILE A 66 9.29 -5.29 4.93
N GLU A 67 9.77 -5.70 3.77
CA GLU A 67 8.91 -6.26 2.73
C GLU A 67 9.55 -7.45 2.03
N PHE A 68 8.72 -8.44 1.72
CA PHE A 68 9.10 -9.61 0.94
C PHE A 68 8.56 -9.39 -0.48
N ILE A 69 9.44 -9.50 -1.48
CA ILE A 69 9.13 -9.19 -2.87
C ILE A 69 9.44 -10.40 -3.76
N GLY A 70 8.49 -10.69 -4.65
CA GLY A 70 8.51 -11.82 -5.58
C GLY A 70 7.70 -13.04 -5.13
N LYS A 71 8.00 -14.20 -5.73
CA LYS A 71 7.33 -15.49 -5.48
C LYS A 71 7.53 -15.95 -4.04
N ALA A 72 6.51 -16.61 -3.50
CA ALA A 72 6.57 -17.20 -2.16
C ALA A 72 7.55 -18.39 -2.12
N GLU A 73 8.25 -18.52 -0.99
CA GLU A 73 9.24 -19.55 -0.72
C GLU A 73 8.54 -20.88 -0.39
N ARG A 74 8.08 -21.58 -1.43
CA ARG A 74 7.35 -22.86 -1.29
C ARG A 74 8.27 -24.08 -1.43
N CYS A 75 9.37 -23.93 -2.15
CA CYS A 75 10.37 -24.95 -2.43
C CYS A 75 11.79 -24.36 -2.35
N GLU A 76 12.82 -25.19 -2.50
CA GLU A 76 14.22 -24.74 -2.50
C GLU A 76 14.53 -23.75 -3.64
N GLU A 77 13.96 -23.97 -4.83
CA GLU A 77 14.18 -23.12 -6.02
C GLU A 77 13.61 -21.70 -5.87
N THR A 78 12.66 -21.52 -4.95
CA THR A 78 12.02 -20.23 -4.66
C THR A 78 12.51 -19.60 -3.37
N ASP A 79 13.43 -20.26 -2.65
CA ASP A 79 13.99 -19.74 -1.41
C ASP A 79 14.91 -18.54 -1.70
N LYS A 80 14.72 -17.46 -0.96
CA LYS A 80 15.52 -16.24 -1.10
C LYS A 80 16.36 -16.08 0.15
N ASP A 81 17.64 -15.79 0.00
CA ASP A 81 18.51 -15.47 1.13
C ASP A 81 18.38 -14.00 1.58
N TRP A 82 17.43 -13.24 1.04
CA TRP A 82 17.26 -11.80 1.27
C TRP A 82 15.80 -11.38 1.44
N ILE A 83 15.60 -10.20 2.03
CA ILE A 83 14.34 -9.44 2.04
C ILE A 83 14.64 -7.97 1.79
N TYR A 84 13.61 -7.12 1.65
CA TYR A 84 13.80 -5.69 1.58
C TYR A 84 13.58 -5.01 2.93
N ILE A 85 14.52 -4.16 3.33
CA ILE A 85 14.39 -3.27 4.48
C ILE A 85 14.68 -1.84 4.01
N ASN A 86 13.74 -0.92 4.24
CA ASN A 86 13.80 0.46 3.76
C ASN A 86 14.23 0.56 2.28
N TYR A 87 13.60 -0.29 1.46
CA TYR A 87 13.78 -0.34 0.01
C TYR A 87 15.16 -0.85 -0.45
N ARG A 88 15.87 -1.57 0.41
CA ARG A 88 17.18 -2.17 0.10
C ARG A 88 17.14 -3.65 0.34
N LYS A 89 17.76 -4.40 -0.56
CA LYS A 89 17.93 -5.84 -0.42
C LYS A 89 18.94 -6.11 0.70
N ILE A 90 18.52 -6.85 1.71
CA ILE A 90 19.33 -7.21 2.88
C ILE A 90 19.28 -8.72 3.04
N LYS A 91 20.44 -9.35 3.22
CA LYS A 91 20.54 -10.79 3.46
C LYS A 91 19.89 -11.15 4.79
N LYS A 92 19.11 -12.22 4.82
CA LYS A 92 18.44 -12.75 6.02
C LYS A 92 19.41 -12.97 7.18
N SER A 93 20.61 -13.46 6.88
CA SER A 93 21.65 -13.78 7.87
C SER A 93 22.20 -12.58 8.64
N ILE A 94 22.19 -11.38 8.05
CA ILE A 94 22.77 -10.18 8.68
C ILE A 94 21.74 -9.33 9.45
N ILE A 95 20.43 -9.57 9.23
CA ILE A 95 19.34 -8.81 9.86
C ILE A 95 19.48 -8.71 11.40
N PRO A 96 19.77 -9.80 12.15
CA PRO A 96 19.87 -9.69 13.61
C PRO A 96 20.96 -8.69 14.03
N GLY A 97 22.13 -8.76 13.40
CA GLY A 97 23.25 -7.86 13.65
C GLY A 97 22.95 -6.43 13.22
N TYR A 98 22.31 -6.26 12.07
CA TYR A 98 21.89 -4.96 11.54
C TYR A 98 20.92 -4.26 12.48
N PHE A 99 19.86 -4.94 12.93
CA PHE A 99 18.89 -4.37 13.87
C PHE A 99 19.51 -4.04 15.22
N ASN A 100 20.35 -4.93 15.75
CA ASN A 100 21.06 -4.66 17.00
C ASN A 100 21.99 -3.45 16.88
N PHE A 101 22.68 -3.28 15.75
CA PHE A 101 23.49 -2.10 15.45
C PHE A 101 22.63 -0.83 15.45
N LEU A 102 21.49 -0.82 14.76
CA LEU A 102 20.57 0.32 14.75
C LEU A 102 20.08 0.67 16.16
N ASN A 103 19.70 -0.33 16.97
CA ASN A 103 19.17 -0.10 18.30
C ASN A 103 20.25 0.32 19.31
N LYS A 104 21.30 -0.49 19.46
CA LYS A 104 22.27 -0.35 20.56
C LYS A 104 23.40 0.62 20.26
N VAL A 105 23.91 0.62 19.02
CA VAL A 105 25.07 1.45 18.64
C VAL A 105 24.62 2.79 18.12
N VAL A 106 23.67 2.80 17.18
CA VAL A 106 23.16 4.04 16.62
C VAL A 106 22.17 4.69 17.59
N GLY A 107 21.40 3.93 18.37
CA GLY A 107 20.37 4.50 19.25
C GLY A 107 19.14 4.97 18.47
N VAL A 108 18.76 4.26 17.42
CA VAL A 108 17.54 4.57 16.65
C VAL A 108 16.32 4.32 17.53
N LYS A 109 15.50 5.37 17.70
CA LYS A 109 14.15 5.26 18.26
C LYS A 109 13.19 5.06 17.10
N VAL A 110 12.82 3.81 16.84
CA VAL A 110 11.86 3.50 15.77
C VAL A 110 10.49 4.02 16.16
N GLU A 111 9.86 4.75 15.24
CA GLU A 111 8.55 5.38 15.42
C GLU A 111 7.47 4.70 14.57
N GLU A 112 7.82 4.20 13.39
CA GLU A 112 6.92 3.50 12.47
C GLU A 112 7.53 2.18 11.99
N ILE A 113 6.77 1.09 12.03
CA ILE A 113 7.13 -0.19 11.42
C ILE A 113 5.99 -0.64 10.52
N ILE A 114 6.32 -0.99 9.28
CA ILE A 114 5.38 -1.55 8.30
C ILE A 114 6.01 -2.81 7.74
N THR A 115 5.38 -3.95 7.96
CA THR A 115 5.76 -5.21 7.32
C THR A 115 4.80 -5.52 6.17
N LYS A 116 5.29 -6.15 5.09
CA LYS A 116 4.48 -6.51 3.92
C LYS A 116 4.84 -7.87 3.34
N TYR A 117 3.82 -8.65 2.99
CA TYR A 117 3.95 -9.95 2.32
C TYR A 117 4.84 -10.97 3.03
N MET A 118 5.02 -10.82 4.34
CA MET A 118 5.94 -11.64 5.11
C MET A 118 5.53 -13.12 5.15
N TRP A 119 4.23 -13.39 5.00
CA TRP A 119 3.66 -14.73 4.84
C TRP A 119 4.18 -15.48 3.61
N ARG A 120 4.81 -14.79 2.65
CA ARG A 120 5.46 -15.41 1.49
C ARG A 120 6.82 -16.01 1.81
N ALA A 121 7.45 -15.60 2.90
CA ALA A 121 8.70 -16.20 3.37
C ALA A 121 8.43 -17.50 4.14
N ARG A 122 9.46 -18.35 4.29
CA ARG A 122 9.38 -19.57 5.11
C ARG A 122 8.90 -19.27 6.53
N LYS A 123 8.06 -20.16 7.07
CA LYS A 123 7.44 -19.98 8.39
C LYS A 123 8.42 -19.75 9.53
N ALA A 124 9.49 -20.54 9.55
CA ALA A 124 10.55 -20.41 10.55
C ALA A 124 11.25 -19.06 10.48
N PHE A 125 11.53 -18.55 9.28
CA PHE A 125 12.18 -17.24 9.11
C PHE A 125 11.28 -16.10 9.58
N PHE A 126 10.00 -16.07 9.20
CA PHE A 126 9.14 -14.96 9.59
C PHE A 126 8.88 -14.93 11.11
N ASN A 127 8.74 -16.09 11.76
CA ASN A 127 8.60 -16.18 13.21
C ASN A 127 9.84 -15.62 13.91
N ASN A 128 11.03 -16.03 13.47
CA ASN A 128 12.28 -15.51 14.01
C ASN A 128 12.44 -14.00 13.76
N LEU A 129 12.05 -13.52 12.57
CA LEU A 129 12.10 -12.10 12.23
C LEU A 129 11.18 -11.27 13.14
N HIS A 130 9.99 -11.76 13.46
CA HIS A 130 9.08 -11.12 14.42
C HIS A 130 9.77 -10.88 15.76
N ASP A 131 10.42 -11.92 16.31
CA ASP A 131 11.09 -11.84 17.61
C ASP A 131 12.31 -10.90 17.56
N ILE A 132 13.08 -10.97 16.47
CA ILE A 132 14.22 -10.08 16.21
C ILE A 132 13.78 -8.61 16.08
N ILE A 133 12.61 -8.33 15.50
CA ILE A 133 12.06 -6.97 15.45
C ILE A 133 11.79 -6.46 16.88
N TYR A 134 11.15 -7.25 17.73
CA TYR A 134 10.87 -6.83 19.10
C TYR A 134 12.12 -6.72 19.97
N THR A 135 13.03 -7.68 19.87
CA THR A 135 14.20 -7.78 20.76
C THR A 135 15.36 -6.91 20.30
N HIS A 136 15.71 -6.95 19.01
CA HIS A 136 16.90 -6.28 18.48
C HIS A 136 16.60 -4.92 17.84
N LEU A 137 15.48 -4.75 17.14
CA LEU A 137 15.17 -3.46 16.48
C LEU A 137 14.50 -2.48 17.43
N ILE A 138 13.45 -2.90 18.12
CA ILE A 138 12.70 -2.06 19.07
C ILE A 138 13.38 -2.10 20.44
N GLY A 139 13.67 -3.29 20.96
CA GLY A 139 14.26 -3.50 22.28
C GLY A 139 13.45 -2.80 23.38
N ASN A 140 14.14 -2.05 24.24
CA ASN A 140 13.50 -1.32 25.35
C ASN A 140 12.78 -0.04 24.92
N ASN A 141 12.88 0.37 23.64
CA ASN A 141 12.30 1.62 23.13
C ASN A 141 10.85 1.47 22.63
N ARG A 142 10.11 0.47 23.13
CA ARG A 142 8.73 0.17 22.69
C ARG A 142 7.80 1.38 22.72
N GLY A 143 7.96 2.26 23.72
CA GLY A 143 7.16 3.49 23.85
C GLY A 143 7.36 4.52 22.73
N SER A 144 8.40 4.39 21.90
CA SER A 144 8.64 5.29 20.75
C SER A 144 7.82 4.89 19.53
N VAL A 145 7.42 3.62 19.41
CA VAL A 145 6.70 3.11 18.24
C VAL A 145 5.25 3.55 18.32
N ARG A 146 4.84 4.41 17.39
CA ARG A 146 3.49 4.97 17.28
C ARG A 146 2.66 4.31 16.21
N ARG A 147 3.31 3.67 15.23
CA ARG A 147 2.68 3.01 14.10
C ARG A 147 3.25 1.62 13.89
N LEU A 148 2.41 0.60 13.89
CA LEU A 148 2.82 -0.77 13.66
C LEU A 148 1.84 -1.49 12.74
N ILE A 149 2.28 -1.77 11.50
CA ILE A 149 1.42 -2.38 10.47
C ILE A 149 2.01 -3.71 10.02
N GLY A 150 1.16 -4.75 9.91
CA GLY A 150 1.46 -6.06 9.34
C GLY A 150 2.22 -7.01 10.27
N LEU A 151 2.79 -6.53 11.37
CA LEU A 151 3.61 -7.37 12.25
C LEU A 151 2.79 -8.48 12.94
N GLU A 152 1.54 -8.20 13.29
CA GLU A 152 0.64 -9.21 13.88
C GLU A 152 0.31 -10.35 12.92
N GLU A 153 0.47 -10.17 11.60
CA GLU A 153 0.33 -11.29 10.65
C GLU A 153 1.41 -12.37 10.85
N MET A 154 2.55 -12.02 11.47
CA MET A 154 3.65 -12.94 11.77
C MET A 154 3.48 -13.73 13.07
N CYS A 155 2.44 -13.48 13.87
CA CYS A 155 2.28 -14.16 15.16
C CYS A 155 0.80 -14.49 15.42
N GLU A 156 0.54 -15.46 16.28
CA GLU A 156 -0.82 -15.70 16.78
C GLU A 156 -1.06 -14.85 18.03
N ALA A 157 -1.18 -13.53 17.84
CA ALA A 157 -1.64 -12.64 18.91
C ALA A 157 -0.72 -12.64 20.17
N CYS A 158 0.60 -12.60 19.98
CA CYS A 158 1.56 -12.67 21.09
C CYS A 158 1.46 -11.45 22.02
N VAL A 159 1.89 -11.61 23.28
CA VAL A 159 1.83 -10.56 24.33
C VAL A 159 2.44 -9.24 23.86
N ASP A 160 3.57 -9.29 23.16
CA ASP A 160 4.23 -8.11 22.63
C ASP A 160 3.36 -7.35 21.61
N CYS A 161 2.70 -8.07 20.69
CA CYS A 161 1.76 -7.48 19.74
C CYS A 161 0.53 -6.90 20.44
N ILE A 162 -0.01 -7.57 21.48
CA ILE A 162 -1.13 -7.04 22.28
C ILE A 162 -0.72 -5.72 22.97
N ASP A 163 0.47 -5.67 23.55
CA ASP A 163 0.96 -4.48 24.24
C ASP A 163 1.23 -3.32 23.28
N MET A 164 1.71 -3.61 22.06
CA MET A 164 1.84 -2.61 21.01
C MET A 164 0.47 -2.12 20.52
N ALA A 165 -0.50 -3.02 20.35
CA ALA A 165 -1.86 -2.65 19.97
C ALA A 165 -2.47 -1.63 20.93
N LYS A 166 -2.17 -1.72 22.24
CA LYS A 166 -2.66 -0.78 23.26
C LYS A 166 -1.98 0.59 23.25
N ARG A 167 -0.88 0.78 22.52
CA ARG A 167 -0.05 2.00 22.57
C ARG A 167 0.03 2.74 21.25
N CYS A 168 0.01 2.00 20.14
CA CYS A 168 0.10 2.59 18.80
C CYS A 168 -1.15 3.44 18.49
N VAL A 169 -0.93 4.58 17.82
CA VAL A 169 -2.03 5.40 17.28
C VAL A 169 -2.49 4.88 15.91
N GLU A 170 -1.67 4.07 15.24
CA GLU A 170 -2.03 3.35 14.02
C GLU A 170 -1.53 1.90 14.11
N TYR A 171 -2.45 0.93 14.01
CA TYR A 171 -2.15 -0.47 14.27
C TYR A 171 -2.92 -1.43 13.34
N GLY A 172 -2.33 -2.59 13.04
CA GLY A 172 -3.00 -3.77 12.45
C GLY A 172 -2.40 -4.22 11.11
N PRO A 173 -3.02 -5.11 10.33
CA PRO A 173 -4.35 -5.67 10.54
C PRO A 173 -4.44 -6.41 11.86
N SER A 174 -5.40 -6.02 12.70
CA SER A 174 -5.55 -6.66 13.99
C SER A 174 -6.18 -8.03 13.85
N LYS A 175 -5.75 -9.00 14.66
CA LYS A 175 -6.47 -10.27 14.83
C LYS A 175 -7.51 -10.14 15.95
N PHE A 176 -8.01 -11.28 16.42
CA PHE A 176 -9.03 -11.36 17.47
C PHE A 176 -8.60 -10.82 18.84
N VAL A 177 -7.36 -10.32 18.95
CA VAL A 177 -6.75 -9.66 20.12
C VAL A 177 -7.58 -8.53 20.67
N LEU A 178 -8.30 -7.79 19.81
CA LEU A 178 -9.11 -6.65 20.21
C LEU A 178 -10.15 -7.00 21.30
N LYS A 179 -10.60 -8.25 21.37
CA LYS A 179 -11.47 -8.75 22.45
C LYS A 179 -10.86 -8.56 23.85
N GLY A 180 -9.53 -8.60 23.95
CA GLY A 180 -8.78 -8.43 25.19
C GLY A 180 -8.67 -6.97 25.66
N ILE A 181 -9.02 -5.99 24.83
CA ILE A 181 -8.93 -4.57 25.17
C ILE A 181 -10.14 -4.17 26.01
N LYS A 182 -9.91 -3.97 27.31
CA LYS A 182 -10.93 -3.52 28.26
C LYS A 182 -10.95 -2.01 28.44
N ASN A 183 -9.77 -1.38 28.45
CA ASN A 183 -9.65 0.06 28.66
C ASN A 183 -9.99 0.82 27.37
N PRO A 184 -10.61 2.01 27.48
CA PRO A 184 -10.85 2.87 26.33
C PRO A 184 -9.55 3.18 25.57
N ILE A 185 -9.58 2.98 24.26
CA ILE A 185 -8.50 3.30 23.34
C ILE A 185 -9.06 3.97 22.09
N HIS A 186 -8.32 4.95 21.59
CA HIS A 186 -8.62 5.62 20.35
C HIS A 186 -7.45 5.48 19.38
N TYR A 187 -7.74 4.98 18.18
CA TYR A 187 -6.79 4.90 17.08
C TYR A 187 -7.04 6.01 16.08
N ARG A 188 -5.98 6.67 15.62
CA ARG A 188 -6.09 7.50 14.43
C ARG A 188 -6.46 6.63 13.22
N LYS A 189 -5.83 5.46 13.08
CA LYS A 189 -6.20 4.47 12.06
C LYS A 189 -6.11 3.05 12.61
N LEU A 190 -7.18 2.27 12.46
CA LEU A 190 -7.19 0.87 12.85
C LEU A 190 -7.33 0.01 11.61
N HIS A 191 -6.38 -0.89 11.40
CA HIS A 191 -6.38 -1.82 10.29
C HIS A 191 -7.04 -3.13 10.75
N ILE A 192 -7.97 -3.66 9.96
CA ILE A 192 -8.54 -4.99 10.15
C ILE A 192 -8.62 -5.69 8.79
N SER A 193 -8.62 -7.02 8.79
CA SER A 193 -8.79 -7.81 7.57
C SER A 193 -10.22 -8.35 7.47
N ASP A 194 -10.63 -8.68 6.25
CA ASP A 194 -11.81 -9.52 5.98
C ASP A 194 -11.83 -10.82 6.82
N LYS A 195 -10.67 -11.43 7.06
CA LYS A 195 -10.51 -12.59 7.95
C LYS A 195 -10.91 -12.30 9.39
N LEU A 196 -10.58 -11.13 9.94
CA LEU A 196 -11.03 -10.78 11.30
C LEU A 196 -12.55 -10.70 11.38
N ILE A 197 -13.16 -10.06 10.37
CA ILE A 197 -14.62 -9.89 10.29
C ILE A 197 -15.31 -11.27 10.25
N GLU A 198 -14.75 -12.21 9.46
CA GLU A 198 -15.18 -13.61 9.45
C GLU A 198 -15.01 -14.29 10.81
N CYS A 199 -13.83 -14.18 11.45
CA CYS A 199 -13.57 -14.80 12.75
C CYS A 199 -14.54 -14.32 13.84
N ILE A 200 -14.96 -13.05 13.79
CA ILE A 200 -16.00 -12.51 14.69
C ILE A 200 -17.34 -13.17 14.42
N ALA A 201 -17.77 -13.28 13.16
CA ALA A 201 -19.03 -13.95 12.83
C ALA A 201 -19.03 -15.43 13.25
N ASP A 202 -17.93 -16.15 13.00
CA ASP A 202 -17.77 -17.54 13.43
C ASP A 202 -17.85 -17.68 14.95
N TYR A 203 -17.14 -16.83 15.68
CA TYR A 203 -17.17 -16.87 17.14
C TYR A 203 -18.59 -16.66 17.67
N CYS A 204 -19.32 -15.68 17.14
CA CYS A 204 -20.69 -15.41 17.58
C CYS A 204 -21.62 -16.59 17.22
N THR A 205 -21.47 -17.11 16.01
CA THR A 205 -22.27 -18.24 15.50
C THR A 205 -22.06 -19.51 16.30
N LEU A 206 -20.81 -19.87 16.61
CA LEU A 206 -20.48 -21.10 17.33
C LEU A 206 -20.94 -21.08 18.78
N ASN A 207 -21.05 -19.90 19.38
CA ASN A 207 -21.46 -19.71 20.78
C ASN A 207 -22.95 -19.37 20.92
N SER A 208 -23.75 -19.56 19.87
CA SER A 208 -25.17 -19.21 19.86
C SER A 208 -26.01 -20.31 19.20
N THR A 209 -27.24 -20.47 19.69
CA THR A 209 -28.21 -21.41 19.12
C THR A 209 -29.27 -20.72 18.26
N THR A 210 -29.45 -19.42 18.48
CA THR A 210 -30.40 -18.56 17.76
C THR A 210 -29.71 -17.35 17.13
N LYS A 211 -30.38 -16.71 16.17
CA LYS A 211 -29.88 -15.48 15.52
C LYS A 211 -29.81 -14.32 16.52
N GLU A 212 -30.76 -14.24 17.43
CA GLU A 212 -30.86 -13.22 18.47
C GLU A 212 -29.72 -13.33 19.48
N GLU A 213 -29.41 -14.55 19.95
CA GLU A 213 -28.22 -14.82 20.79
C GLU A 213 -26.94 -14.44 20.05
N CYS A 214 -26.82 -14.80 18.78
CA CYS A 214 -25.65 -14.48 17.95
C CYS A 214 -25.41 -12.97 17.88
N PHE A 215 -26.46 -12.18 17.69
CA PHE A 215 -26.33 -10.72 17.64
C PHE A 215 -26.11 -10.09 19.01
N LYS A 216 -26.59 -10.69 20.09
CA LYS A 216 -26.21 -10.29 21.45
C LYS A 216 -24.71 -10.53 21.70
N GLN A 217 -24.19 -11.70 21.31
CA GLN A 217 -22.76 -12.01 21.39
C GLN A 217 -21.92 -11.06 20.53
N LEU A 218 -22.40 -10.72 19.34
CA LEU A 218 -21.75 -9.72 18.48
C LEU A 218 -21.67 -8.36 19.16
N ASP A 219 -22.75 -7.94 19.81
CA ASP A 219 -22.80 -6.69 20.55
C ASP A 219 -21.78 -6.70 21.70
N ASP A 220 -21.66 -7.80 22.44
CA ASP A 220 -20.76 -7.92 23.58
C ASP A 220 -19.27 -7.96 23.18
N ILE A 221 -18.96 -8.58 22.03
CA ILE A 221 -17.58 -8.74 21.58
C ILE A 221 -17.02 -7.48 20.91
N ILE A 222 -17.82 -6.78 20.12
CA ILE A 222 -17.43 -5.50 19.53
C ILE A 222 -17.70 -4.41 20.56
N ARG A 223 -16.68 -4.04 21.32
CA ARG A 223 -16.82 -3.09 22.43
C ARG A 223 -16.67 -1.64 21.97
N ARG A 224 -17.40 -0.74 22.62
CA ARG A 224 -17.25 0.73 22.51
C ARG A 224 -15.97 1.26 23.17
N SER A 225 -15.23 0.41 23.89
CA SER A 225 -13.91 0.77 24.42
C SER A 225 -12.90 1.01 23.31
N ILE A 226 -13.15 0.53 22.09
CA ILE A 226 -12.31 0.81 20.93
C ILE A 226 -13.00 1.86 20.08
N SER A 227 -12.24 2.84 19.61
CA SER A 227 -12.71 3.81 18.59
C SER A 227 -11.61 4.11 17.58
N CYS A 228 -11.98 4.57 16.37
CA CYS A 228 -11.00 5.05 15.41
C CYS A 228 -11.51 6.12 14.45
N ASP A 229 -10.64 7.03 14.01
CA ASP A 229 -11.00 8.02 12.98
C ASP A 229 -11.13 7.40 11.58
N THR A 230 -10.16 6.54 11.21
CA THR A 230 -10.19 5.79 9.95
C THR A 230 -10.11 4.29 10.19
N LEU A 231 -11.11 3.56 9.70
CA LEU A 231 -11.05 2.10 9.60
C LEU A 231 -10.39 1.71 8.29
N VAL A 232 -9.31 0.94 8.33
CA VAL A 232 -8.59 0.44 7.15
C VAL A 232 -8.90 -1.05 6.96
N LEU A 233 -9.74 -1.37 5.99
CA LEU A 233 -10.14 -2.72 5.63
C LEU A 233 -9.15 -3.32 4.64
N TRP A 234 -8.53 -4.43 5.01
CA TRP A 234 -7.68 -5.23 4.12
C TRP A 234 -8.53 -6.36 3.56
N ILE A 235 -8.80 -6.30 2.26
CA ILE A 235 -9.73 -7.21 1.60
C ILE A 235 -8.97 -8.04 0.57
N SER A 236 -9.00 -9.35 0.74
CA SER A 236 -8.37 -10.29 -0.17
C SER A 236 -9.28 -10.52 -1.37
N GLU A 237 -8.74 -10.33 -2.58
CA GLU A 237 -9.44 -10.65 -3.83
C GLU A 237 -9.64 -12.15 -3.96
N THR A 238 -8.70 -12.93 -3.43
CA THR A 238 -8.73 -14.38 -3.51
C THR A 238 -8.56 -15.00 -2.13
N ARG A 239 -9.47 -15.92 -1.78
CA ARG A 239 -9.39 -16.79 -0.61
C ARG A 239 -9.83 -18.20 -1.01
N GLU A 240 -9.32 -19.20 -0.31
CA GLU A 240 -9.55 -20.62 -0.57
C GLU A 240 -10.66 -21.14 0.34
N TYR A 241 -11.66 -21.79 -0.24
CA TYR A 241 -12.80 -22.40 0.47
C TYR A 241 -13.27 -23.65 -0.29
N TYR A 242 -14.14 -24.47 0.28
CA TYR A 242 -14.55 -25.73 -0.33
C TYR A 242 -16.04 -25.70 -0.66
N ILE A 243 -16.41 -25.98 -1.91
CA ILE A 243 -17.80 -26.26 -2.26
C ILE A 243 -17.91 -27.74 -2.60
N ASN A 244 -18.70 -28.48 -1.82
CA ASN A 244 -18.93 -29.93 -2.02
C ASN A 244 -17.61 -30.73 -2.17
N GLY A 245 -16.59 -30.38 -1.38
CA GLY A 245 -15.27 -31.03 -1.42
C GLY A 245 -14.32 -30.50 -2.50
N VAL A 246 -14.76 -29.61 -3.38
CA VAL A 246 -13.92 -28.97 -4.41
C VAL A 246 -13.33 -27.67 -3.87
N GLN A 247 -12.00 -27.56 -3.85
CA GLN A 247 -11.32 -26.32 -3.46
C GLN A 247 -11.57 -25.25 -4.53
N MET A 248 -12.18 -24.15 -4.10
CA MET A 248 -12.37 -22.94 -4.89
C MET A 248 -11.48 -21.83 -4.39
N SER A 249 -11.14 -20.90 -5.29
CA SER A 249 -10.25 -19.78 -5.02
C SER A 249 -10.88 -18.52 -5.61
N ALA A 250 -11.58 -17.74 -4.79
CA ALA A 250 -12.32 -16.56 -5.24
C ALA A 250 -12.49 -15.52 -4.13
N HIS A 251 -13.07 -14.37 -4.46
CA HIS A 251 -13.43 -13.37 -3.45
C HIS A 251 -14.51 -13.94 -2.52
N PHE A 252 -14.21 -13.94 -1.22
CA PHE A 252 -15.07 -14.54 -0.21
C PHE A 252 -16.02 -13.51 0.40
N SER A 253 -17.21 -13.97 0.79
CA SER A 253 -18.22 -13.10 1.40
C SER A 253 -17.76 -12.58 2.75
N MET A 254 -18.14 -11.35 3.08
CA MET A 254 -17.99 -10.77 4.42
C MET A 254 -19.36 -10.72 5.12
N PRO A 255 -19.44 -10.90 6.44
CA PRO A 255 -20.68 -10.81 7.20
C PRO A 255 -21.03 -9.34 7.47
N ARG A 256 -22.13 -8.87 6.90
CA ARG A 256 -22.50 -7.45 6.87
C ARG A 256 -22.67 -6.84 8.26
N GLU A 257 -23.40 -7.53 9.13
CA GLU A 257 -23.78 -7.01 10.45
C GLU A 257 -22.54 -6.81 11.34
N VAL A 258 -21.49 -7.62 11.16
CA VAL A 258 -20.21 -7.44 11.86
C VAL A 258 -19.57 -6.11 11.47
N LEU A 259 -19.47 -5.82 10.16
CA LEU A 259 -18.94 -4.56 9.66
C LEU A 259 -19.77 -3.37 10.16
N ASP A 260 -21.10 -3.51 10.15
CA ASP A 260 -22.00 -2.44 10.57
C ASP A 260 -21.91 -2.14 12.07
N VAL A 261 -21.73 -3.16 12.91
CA VAL A 261 -21.52 -2.98 14.35
C VAL A 261 -20.12 -2.38 14.61
N VAL A 262 -19.09 -2.81 13.89
CA VAL A 262 -17.74 -2.22 13.96
C VAL A 262 -17.78 -0.72 13.67
N ILE A 263 -18.36 -0.32 12.54
CA ILE A 263 -18.41 1.09 12.10
C ILE A 263 -19.14 1.95 13.14
N ARG A 264 -20.30 1.48 13.62
CA ARG A 264 -21.13 2.21 14.59
C ARG A 264 -20.47 2.30 15.96
N LYS A 265 -20.03 1.18 16.53
CA LYS A 265 -19.51 1.14 17.91
C LYS A 265 -18.14 1.76 18.04
N TRP A 266 -17.31 1.70 17.00
CA TRP A 266 -15.99 2.34 17.01
C TRP A 266 -16.01 3.79 16.51
N ASN A 267 -17.21 4.35 16.25
CA ASN A 267 -17.41 5.74 15.83
C ASN A 267 -16.54 6.13 14.62
N VAL A 268 -16.55 5.26 13.60
CA VAL A 268 -15.69 5.41 12.42
C VAL A 268 -16.13 6.60 11.58
N LYS A 269 -15.21 7.53 11.30
CA LYS A 269 -15.49 8.73 10.49
C LYS A 269 -15.20 8.53 9.00
N SER A 270 -14.24 7.68 8.69
CA SER A 270 -13.78 7.40 7.32
C SER A 270 -13.40 5.94 7.17
N VAL A 271 -13.61 5.39 5.98
CA VAL A 271 -13.23 4.02 5.66
C VAL A 271 -12.24 4.03 4.50
N LYS A 272 -11.18 3.24 4.65
CA LYS A 272 -10.19 2.98 3.62
C LYS A 272 -10.16 1.51 3.28
N LEU A 273 -10.30 1.16 2.01
CA LEU A 273 -10.16 -0.19 1.51
C LEU A 273 -8.77 -0.36 0.90
N ASN A 274 -8.01 -1.33 1.37
CA ASN A 274 -6.81 -1.83 0.73
C ASN A 274 -7.17 -3.17 0.08
N MET A 275 -7.35 -3.17 -1.23
CA MET A 275 -7.56 -4.40 -2.00
C MET A 275 -6.19 -5.08 -2.20
N ILE A 276 -6.10 -6.34 -1.80
CA ILE A 276 -4.88 -7.15 -1.90
C ILE A 276 -5.19 -8.45 -2.63
N CYS A 277 -4.31 -8.90 -3.52
CA CYS A 277 -4.55 -10.13 -4.28
C CYS A 277 -4.69 -11.38 -3.38
N ARG A 278 -3.81 -11.53 -2.38
CA ARG A 278 -3.85 -12.67 -1.44
C ARG A 278 -3.29 -12.27 -0.08
N ALA A 279 -3.96 -12.69 1.00
CA ALA A 279 -3.55 -12.51 2.39
C ALA A 279 -3.01 -13.81 3.03
N SER A 280 -2.44 -13.70 4.25
CA SER A 280 -1.86 -14.82 5.02
C SER A 280 -2.89 -15.81 5.62
N GLY A 281 -4.18 -15.51 5.54
CA GLY A 281 -5.30 -16.34 6.01
C GLY A 281 -6.17 -16.86 4.87
N VAL A 282 -5.57 -17.66 3.98
CA VAL A 282 -6.20 -18.02 2.71
C VAL A 282 -7.47 -18.85 2.93
N GLN A 283 -7.46 -19.76 3.90
CA GLN A 283 -8.61 -20.63 4.16
C GLN A 283 -9.76 -19.87 4.81
N CYS A 284 -10.94 -19.96 4.20
CA CYS A 284 -12.18 -19.46 4.77
C CYS A 284 -12.84 -20.49 5.68
N SER A 285 -13.64 -19.98 6.61
CA SER A 285 -14.58 -20.74 7.40
C SER A 285 -15.98 -20.62 6.82
N GLU A 286 -16.66 -21.75 6.71
CA GLU A 286 -18.03 -21.86 6.22
C GLU A 286 -19.05 -21.83 7.37
N LYS A 287 -18.61 -21.86 8.63
CA LYS A 287 -19.50 -22.03 9.80
C LYS A 287 -20.56 -20.94 9.93
N TRP A 288 -20.17 -19.67 9.80
CA TRP A 288 -21.12 -18.56 9.81
C TRP A 288 -22.02 -18.51 8.56
N ILE A 289 -21.53 -19.04 7.43
CA ILE A 289 -22.28 -19.13 6.16
C ILE A 289 -23.39 -20.18 6.28
N ASP A 290 -23.06 -21.35 6.84
CA ASP A 290 -23.97 -22.51 6.97
C ASP A 290 -25.13 -22.21 7.90
N ARG A 291 -24.88 -21.46 8.97
CA ARG A 291 -25.91 -21.07 9.94
C ARG A 291 -26.85 -19.99 9.43
N GLY A 292 -26.43 -19.20 8.45
CA GLY A 292 -27.28 -18.20 7.78
C GLY A 292 -27.74 -17.04 8.67
N TYR A 293 -27.10 -16.80 9.82
CA TYR A 293 -27.48 -15.68 10.71
C TYR A 293 -27.09 -14.32 10.16
N PHE A 294 -25.97 -14.24 9.43
CA PHE A 294 -25.41 -13.02 8.88
C PHE A 294 -25.71 -12.86 7.39
N THR A 295 -25.89 -11.62 6.96
CA THR A 295 -26.03 -11.28 5.55
C THR A 295 -24.68 -11.32 4.86
N LYS A 296 -24.60 -12.04 3.73
CA LYS A 296 -23.39 -12.18 2.92
C LYS A 296 -23.25 -10.97 1.99
N ILE A 297 -22.09 -10.31 2.02
CA ILE A 297 -21.76 -9.22 1.09
C ILE A 297 -20.41 -9.47 0.40
N LYS A 298 -20.32 -9.04 -0.86
CA LYS A 298 -19.07 -9.00 -1.63
C LYS A 298 -18.95 -7.67 -2.34
N VAL A 299 -17.71 -7.24 -2.57
CA VAL A 299 -17.44 -6.00 -3.32
C VAL A 299 -17.45 -6.22 -4.84
N ASN A 300 -17.55 -7.47 -5.29
CA ASN A 300 -17.60 -7.86 -6.71
C ASN A 300 -18.87 -8.64 -7.09
N ASP A 301 -19.90 -8.67 -6.21
CA ASP A 301 -21.20 -9.20 -6.60
C ASP A 301 -21.88 -8.28 -7.62
N PRO A 302 -22.85 -8.78 -8.42
CA PRO A 302 -23.69 -7.90 -9.22
C PRO A 302 -24.37 -6.86 -8.33
N TYR A 303 -24.26 -5.59 -8.68
CA TYR A 303 -24.66 -4.50 -7.78
C TYR A 303 -26.10 -4.57 -7.31
N TRP A 304 -27.02 -5.08 -8.15
CA TRP A 304 -28.44 -5.19 -7.82
C TRP A 304 -28.74 -6.23 -6.75
N LYS A 305 -27.80 -7.15 -6.49
CA LYS A 305 -27.87 -8.11 -5.38
C LYS A 305 -27.29 -7.55 -4.07
N THR A 306 -26.50 -6.48 -4.16
CA THR A 306 -25.87 -5.84 -3.00
C THR A 306 -26.90 -4.99 -2.26
N GLY A 307 -27.26 -5.43 -1.05
CA GLY A 307 -28.18 -4.72 -0.18
C GLY A 307 -27.67 -3.33 0.21
N GLN A 308 -28.56 -2.34 0.16
CA GLN A 308 -28.23 -0.97 0.54
C GLN A 308 -28.07 -0.87 2.06
N SER A 309 -26.95 -0.32 2.50
CA SER A 309 -26.67 0.03 3.89
C SER A 309 -27.36 1.31 4.28
N ASP A 310 -27.78 1.47 5.54
CA ASP A 310 -28.14 2.78 6.11
C ASP A 310 -26.92 3.55 6.65
N LEU A 311 -25.73 2.93 6.65
CA LEU A 311 -24.50 3.58 7.08
C LEU A 311 -24.03 4.55 6.02
N LYS A 312 -23.96 5.82 6.40
CA LYS A 312 -23.39 6.88 5.58
C LYS A 312 -21.96 7.19 5.98
N ILE A 313 -21.01 6.87 5.09
CA ILE A 313 -19.61 7.31 5.17
C ILE A 313 -19.35 8.22 3.98
N HIS A 314 -19.21 9.53 4.25
CA HIS A 314 -19.11 10.54 3.18
C HIS A 314 -17.95 10.29 2.21
N HIS A 315 -16.79 9.87 2.72
CA HIS A 315 -15.59 9.65 1.94
C HIS A 315 -15.01 8.26 2.13
N ILE A 316 -14.92 7.52 1.02
CA ILE A 316 -14.24 6.24 0.93
C ILE A 316 -12.92 6.40 0.17
N SER A 317 -11.83 5.90 0.75
CA SER A 317 -10.55 5.79 0.04
C SER A 317 -10.29 4.35 -0.34
N VAL A 318 -9.90 4.10 -1.59
CA VAL A 318 -9.53 2.79 -2.09
C VAL A 318 -8.08 2.82 -2.55
N ARG A 319 -7.33 1.79 -2.19
CA ARG A 319 -6.00 1.51 -2.72
C ARG A 319 -6.01 0.14 -3.38
N VAL A 320 -5.68 0.10 -4.67
CA VAL A 320 -5.57 -1.13 -5.47
C VAL A 320 -4.13 -1.43 -5.91
N LEU A 321 -3.15 -0.78 -5.26
CA LEU A 321 -1.72 -1.00 -5.48
C LEU A 321 -1.28 -2.47 -5.38
N GLU A 322 -1.91 -3.23 -4.50
CA GLU A 322 -1.54 -4.62 -4.15
C GLU A 322 -2.56 -5.66 -4.64
N SER A 323 -3.64 -5.15 -5.23
CA SER A 323 -4.68 -5.90 -5.95
C SER A 323 -4.12 -6.41 -7.27
N TYR A 324 -4.80 -7.36 -7.89
CA TYR A 324 -4.60 -7.85 -9.24
C TYR A 324 -5.93 -7.74 -10.00
N ASP A 325 -6.94 -8.50 -9.59
CA ASP A 325 -8.22 -8.60 -10.30
C ASP A 325 -9.04 -7.31 -10.25
N CYS A 326 -9.12 -6.66 -9.08
CA CYS A 326 -9.89 -5.42 -8.90
C CYS A 326 -9.29 -4.27 -9.70
N ALA A 327 -7.98 -4.09 -9.66
CA ALA A 327 -7.31 -3.07 -10.46
C ALA A 327 -7.53 -3.29 -11.96
N ARG A 328 -7.35 -4.53 -12.44
CA ARG A 328 -7.53 -4.87 -13.86
C ARG A 328 -8.98 -4.73 -14.31
N GLY A 329 -9.95 -5.19 -13.52
CA GLY A 329 -11.38 -5.02 -13.81
C GLY A 329 -11.83 -3.55 -13.87
N LEU A 330 -11.18 -2.66 -13.10
CA LEU A 330 -11.42 -1.22 -13.21
C LEU A 330 -10.67 -0.58 -14.40
N MET A 331 -9.54 -1.14 -14.82
CA MET A 331 -8.64 -0.54 -15.83
C MET A 331 -8.94 -0.98 -17.26
N GLN A 332 -9.34 -2.24 -17.48
CA GLN A 332 -9.42 -2.86 -18.81
C GLN A 332 -10.86 -2.81 -19.35
N SER A 333 -11.01 -2.46 -20.62
CA SER A 333 -12.33 -2.46 -21.28
C SER A 333 -12.80 -3.87 -21.62
N ASP A 334 -11.86 -4.78 -21.87
CA ASP A 334 -12.08 -6.21 -22.08
C ASP A 334 -11.22 -7.02 -21.08
N PRO A 335 -11.76 -7.28 -19.87
CA PRO A 335 -11.08 -8.07 -18.85
C PRO A 335 -10.73 -9.47 -19.36
N GLN A 336 -9.52 -9.96 -19.08
CA GLN A 336 -9.05 -11.23 -19.63
C GLN A 336 -9.61 -12.45 -18.89
N THR A 337 -10.09 -12.25 -17.68
CA THR A 337 -10.65 -13.30 -16.83
C THR A 337 -12.02 -12.91 -16.30
N GLU A 338 -12.83 -13.92 -15.97
CA GLU A 338 -14.13 -13.69 -15.30
C GLU A 338 -13.92 -13.04 -13.92
N GLU A 339 -12.84 -13.35 -13.22
CA GLU A 339 -12.48 -12.75 -11.94
C GLU A 339 -12.19 -11.24 -12.05
N GLU A 340 -11.62 -10.78 -13.16
CA GLU A 340 -11.40 -9.36 -13.42
C GLU A 340 -12.73 -8.67 -13.75
N LYS A 341 -13.55 -9.29 -14.61
CA LYS A 341 -14.82 -8.74 -15.10
C LYS A 341 -15.83 -8.44 -14.00
N ILE A 342 -15.90 -9.27 -12.96
CA ILE A 342 -16.83 -9.06 -11.84
C ILE A 342 -16.55 -7.79 -11.02
N TYR A 343 -15.34 -7.21 -11.13
CA TYR A 343 -14.99 -5.95 -10.45
C TYR A 343 -15.45 -4.69 -11.19
N GLU A 344 -16.07 -4.78 -12.37
CA GLU A 344 -16.72 -3.62 -13.01
C GLU A 344 -17.78 -2.99 -12.09
N ASN A 345 -18.44 -3.79 -11.24
CA ASN A 345 -19.46 -3.31 -10.30
C ASN A 345 -18.88 -2.72 -9.01
N TYR A 346 -17.56 -2.63 -8.86
CA TYR A 346 -16.91 -2.33 -7.59
C TYR A 346 -17.34 -0.99 -6.99
N ILE A 347 -17.33 0.10 -7.78
CA ILE A 347 -17.70 1.44 -7.29
C ILE A 347 -19.19 1.49 -6.88
N ALA A 348 -20.05 0.85 -7.67
CA ALA A 348 -21.47 0.71 -7.38
C ALA A 348 -21.71 -0.06 -6.07
N ASN A 349 -21.05 -1.20 -5.89
CA ASN A 349 -21.11 -1.99 -4.66
C ASN A 349 -20.66 -1.18 -3.44
N LEU A 350 -19.54 -0.46 -3.53
CA LEU A 350 -19.07 0.38 -2.43
C LEU A 350 -20.08 1.46 -2.06
N ARG A 351 -20.76 2.05 -3.05
CA ARG A 351 -21.80 3.04 -2.77
C ARG A 351 -22.98 2.43 -2.04
N ARG A 352 -23.41 1.22 -2.42
CA ARG A 352 -24.50 0.51 -1.72
C ARG A 352 -24.09 0.09 -0.31
N LEU A 353 -22.82 -0.27 -0.11
CA LEU A 353 -22.28 -0.67 1.20
C LEU A 353 -22.09 0.52 2.17
N PHE A 354 -21.75 1.71 1.68
CA PHE A 354 -21.34 2.84 2.53
C PHE A 354 -22.11 4.16 2.31
N GLN A 355 -23.09 4.19 1.41
CA GLN A 355 -23.82 5.41 0.99
C GLN A 355 -22.91 6.64 0.79
N MET A 356 -21.80 6.46 0.09
CA MET A 356 -20.77 7.48 -0.03
C MET A 356 -21.09 8.55 -1.09
N ASP A 357 -20.66 9.79 -0.83
CA ASP A 357 -20.76 10.93 -1.76
C ASP A 357 -19.42 11.22 -2.46
N LYS A 358 -18.31 10.70 -1.90
CA LYS A 358 -16.95 10.87 -2.41
C LYS A 358 -16.17 9.57 -2.35
N ILE A 359 -15.46 9.25 -3.43
CA ILE A 359 -14.51 8.15 -3.49
C ILE A 359 -13.16 8.61 -4.03
N SER A 360 -12.08 8.09 -3.47
CA SER A 360 -10.72 8.32 -3.97
C SER A 360 -9.98 7.01 -4.22
N ILE A 361 -9.56 6.75 -5.45
CA ILE A 361 -8.91 5.50 -5.86
C ILE A 361 -7.44 5.75 -6.23
N ASP A 362 -6.54 5.02 -5.58
CA ASP A 362 -5.09 5.03 -5.83
C ASP A 362 -4.68 3.71 -6.50
N PHE A 363 -4.49 3.74 -7.82
CA PHE A 363 -4.08 2.58 -8.61
C PHE A 363 -2.64 2.14 -8.35
N GLY A 364 -1.80 3.07 -7.88
CA GLY A 364 -0.39 2.79 -7.69
C GLY A 364 0.34 2.43 -8.98
N HIS A 365 1.63 2.10 -8.86
CA HIS A 365 2.54 1.90 -10.00
C HIS A 365 3.36 0.60 -9.90
N TRP A 366 3.01 -0.27 -8.95
CA TRP A 366 3.87 -1.40 -8.54
C TRP A 366 3.56 -2.72 -9.24
N ARG A 367 2.31 -3.17 -9.20
CA ARG A 367 1.95 -4.55 -9.55
C ARG A 367 1.33 -4.70 -10.94
N HIS A 368 1.05 -3.59 -11.59
CA HIS A 368 0.21 -3.54 -12.78
C HIS A 368 1.03 -3.02 -13.95
N LYS A 369 1.43 -3.90 -14.86
CA LYS A 369 1.83 -3.48 -16.20
C LYS A 369 0.53 -3.27 -16.98
N TYR A 370 0.10 -2.03 -17.13
CA TYR A 370 -1.03 -1.74 -18.00
C TYR A 370 -0.60 -1.94 -19.45
N SER A 371 -1.19 -2.93 -20.11
CA SER A 371 -0.88 -3.29 -21.49
C SER A 371 -1.82 -2.65 -22.52
N GLY A 372 -2.84 -1.90 -22.06
CA GLY A 372 -3.78 -1.20 -22.94
C GLY A 372 -3.32 0.23 -23.27
N SER A 373 -4.13 0.90 -24.10
CA SER A 373 -3.93 2.33 -24.40
C SER A 373 -4.51 3.21 -23.31
N LEU A 374 -3.86 4.35 -23.01
CA LEU A 374 -4.34 5.29 -22.00
C LEU A 374 -5.75 5.81 -22.30
N GLU A 375 -6.08 5.97 -23.59
CA GLU A 375 -7.41 6.34 -24.07
C GLU A 375 -8.47 5.29 -23.68
N GLU A 376 -8.16 4.00 -23.86
CA GLU A 376 -9.03 2.89 -23.47
C GLU A 376 -9.27 2.88 -21.96
N PHE A 377 -8.23 3.08 -21.16
CA PHE A 377 -8.36 3.22 -19.70
C PHE A 377 -9.31 4.37 -19.34
N MET A 378 -9.12 5.56 -19.93
CA MET A 378 -9.95 6.74 -19.68
C MET A 378 -11.42 6.50 -20.03
N LYS A 379 -11.70 5.86 -21.17
CA LYS A 379 -13.06 5.49 -21.58
C LYS A 379 -13.67 4.45 -20.63
N ASN A 380 -12.91 3.41 -20.28
CA ASN A 380 -13.40 2.34 -19.43
C ASN A 380 -13.69 2.79 -18.00
N ILE A 381 -12.79 3.56 -17.38
CA ILE A 381 -13.00 4.01 -16.00
C ILE A 381 -14.23 4.92 -15.90
N LEU A 382 -14.48 5.76 -16.90
CA LEU A 382 -15.69 6.57 -16.99
C LEU A 382 -16.94 5.68 -17.10
N ARG A 383 -16.93 4.69 -18.00
CA ARG A 383 -18.01 3.70 -18.15
C ARG A 383 -18.33 3.02 -16.82
N VAL A 384 -17.31 2.46 -16.16
CA VAL A 384 -17.43 1.72 -14.89
C VAL A 384 -18.03 2.59 -13.79
N ILE A 385 -17.58 3.85 -13.67
CA ILE A 385 -18.14 4.80 -12.69
C ILE A 385 -19.62 5.11 -12.99
N GLN A 386 -19.98 5.16 -14.27
CA GLN A 386 -21.32 5.56 -14.72
C GLN A 386 -22.33 4.41 -14.81
N LEU A 387 -21.95 3.15 -14.53
CA LEU A 387 -22.83 1.97 -14.66
C LEU A 387 -24.21 2.13 -13.97
N GLU A 388 -24.26 2.83 -12.84
CA GLU A 388 -25.50 3.10 -12.08
C GLU A 388 -26.03 4.53 -12.22
N LYS A 389 -25.43 5.36 -13.10
CA LYS A 389 -25.72 6.81 -13.19
C LYS A 389 -25.71 7.48 -11.82
N GLN A 390 -24.58 7.33 -11.14
CA GLN A 390 -24.38 7.72 -9.76
C GLN A 390 -24.56 9.24 -9.56
N ARG A 391 -25.73 9.67 -9.05
CA ARG A 391 -26.00 11.08 -8.73
C ARG A 391 -25.15 11.57 -7.55
N LYS A 392 -24.76 12.84 -7.50
CA LYS A 392 -24.04 13.48 -6.38
C LYS A 392 -22.80 12.69 -5.94
N LEU A 393 -21.97 12.28 -6.89
CA LEU A 393 -20.76 11.51 -6.62
C LEU A 393 -19.52 12.27 -7.12
N GLU A 394 -18.56 12.47 -6.23
CA GLU A 394 -17.23 12.96 -6.55
C GLU A 394 -16.22 11.81 -6.56
N VAL A 395 -15.62 11.53 -7.71
CA VAL A 395 -14.63 10.48 -7.90
C VAL A 395 -13.26 11.10 -8.14
N ASN A 396 -12.27 10.72 -7.34
CA ASN A 396 -10.89 11.18 -7.50
C ASN A 396 -9.98 10.00 -7.77
N ILE A 397 -9.27 9.98 -8.89
CA ILE A 397 -8.41 8.87 -9.28
C ILE A 397 -6.97 9.35 -9.42
N GLN A 398 -6.04 8.54 -8.93
CA GLN A 398 -4.62 8.66 -9.20
C GLN A 398 -4.17 7.42 -9.96
N PHE A 399 -3.73 7.62 -11.20
CA PHE A 399 -3.26 6.58 -12.09
C PHE A 399 -1.81 6.85 -12.48
N PHE A 400 -0.96 5.82 -12.40
CA PHE A 400 0.46 5.92 -12.70
C PHE A 400 0.78 4.98 -13.85
N THR A 401 1.40 5.49 -14.89
CA THR A 401 1.61 4.76 -16.15
C THR A 401 2.95 5.09 -16.78
N GLU A 402 3.30 4.35 -17.82
CA GLU A 402 4.53 4.52 -18.60
C GLU A 402 4.19 5.12 -19.96
N ILE A 403 5.17 5.77 -20.59
CA ILE A 403 4.95 6.42 -21.89
C ILE A 403 4.54 5.45 -23.00
N CYS A 404 4.88 4.16 -22.88
CA CYS A 404 4.42 3.14 -23.83
C CYS A 404 2.89 3.01 -23.91
N SER A 405 2.15 3.34 -22.84
CA SER A 405 0.68 3.33 -22.82
C SER A 405 0.05 4.48 -23.61
N PHE A 406 0.84 5.40 -24.18
CA PHE A 406 0.34 6.54 -24.97
C PHE A 406 0.11 6.20 -26.44
N LYS A 407 0.25 4.94 -26.83
CA LYS A 407 -0.09 4.44 -28.18
C LYS A 407 -1.53 3.91 -28.22
N VAL A 408 -2.18 4.03 -29.37
CA VAL A 408 -3.50 3.43 -29.61
C VAL A 408 -3.32 1.94 -29.92
N GLY A 409 -3.50 1.09 -28.90
CA GLY A 409 -3.26 -0.34 -29.01
C GLY A 409 -1.84 -0.66 -29.48
N ASN A 410 -1.71 -1.55 -30.46
CA ASN A 410 -0.43 -1.91 -31.08
C ASN A 410 -0.04 -1.01 -32.27
N SER A 411 -0.77 0.08 -32.52
CA SER A 411 -0.48 0.99 -33.64
C SER A 411 0.62 2.00 -33.29
N GLU A 412 1.21 2.61 -34.32
CA GLU A 412 2.11 3.76 -34.16
C GLU A 412 1.35 5.07 -33.88
N LYS A 413 0.00 5.06 -33.94
CA LYS A 413 -0.82 6.24 -33.67
C LYS A 413 -0.82 6.55 -32.17
N LEU A 414 -0.74 7.85 -31.85
CA LEU A 414 -0.78 8.36 -30.48
C LEU A 414 -2.21 8.43 -29.95
N ALA A 415 -2.36 8.13 -28.66
CA ALA A 415 -3.62 8.20 -27.94
C ALA A 415 -4.11 9.64 -27.84
N GLU A 416 -5.39 9.83 -28.13
CA GLU A 416 -6.07 11.13 -28.05
C GLU A 416 -6.79 11.25 -26.70
N ILE A 417 -7.09 12.49 -26.28
CA ILE A 417 -7.91 12.73 -25.09
C ILE A 417 -9.37 12.47 -25.50
N PRO A 418 -10.09 11.55 -24.83
CA PRO A 418 -11.51 11.36 -25.11
C PRO A 418 -12.29 12.65 -24.90
N SER A 419 -13.27 12.93 -25.78
CA SER A 419 -13.99 14.21 -25.83
C SER A 419 -14.78 14.53 -24.56
N GLU A 420 -15.09 13.51 -23.75
CA GLU A 420 -15.76 13.67 -22.46
C GLU A 420 -14.86 14.33 -21.40
N TYR A 421 -13.54 14.30 -21.59
CA TYR A 421 -12.57 14.82 -20.64
C TYR A 421 -12.08 16.21 -21.01
N SER A 422 -12.17 17.11 -20.04
CA SER A 422 -11.51 18.41 -20.07
C SER A 422 -10.14 18.35 -19.40
N LEU A 423 -9.11 18.87 -20.06
CA LEU A 423 -7.79 19.05 -19.46
C LEU A 423 -7.79 20.29 -18.57
N LEU A 424 -7.31 20.15 -17.32
CA LEU A 424 -7.05 21.28 -16.43
C LEU A 424 -5.57 21.69 -16.52
N SER A 425 -5.31 22.99 -16.36
CA SER A 425 -3.95 23.56 -16.45
C SER A 425 -3.02 23.12 -15.31
N ASP A 426 -3.56 22.55 -14.24
CA ASP A 426 -2.81 22.10 -13.07
C ASP A 426 -1.77 21.02 -13.44
N GLN A 427 -0.49 21.35 -13.27
CA GLN A 427 0.57 20.34 -13.16
C GLN A 427 0.64 19.82 -11.73
N VAL A 428 0.59 18.50 -11.57
CA VAL A 428 0.80 17.84 -10.27
C VAL A 428 2.13 17.09 -10.30
N LYS A 429 2.88 17.13 -9.19
CA LYS A 429 4.14 16.40 -9.05
C LYS A 429 4.12 15.61 -7.76
N CYS A 430 4.64 14.39 -7.79
CA CYS A 430 4.87 13.63 -6.57
C CYS A 430 6.12 12.74 -6.71
N ILE A 431 6.64 12.26 -5.58
CA ILE A 431 7.76 11.34 -5.57
C ILE A 431 7.27 10.01 -4.98
N ARG A 432 7.42 8.92 -5.73
CA ARG A 432 6.98 7.57 -5.32
C ARG A 432 8.04 6.52 -5.62
N MET A 433 8.08 5.49 -4.79
CA MET A 433 9.05 4.38 -4.85
C MET A 433 8.70 3.38 -5.95
N PHE A 434 9.42 3.32 -7.06
CA PHE A 434 9.17 2.40 -8.17
C PHE A 434 9.94 1.08 -8.04
N VAL A 435 9.33 -0.01 -8.50
CA VAL A 435 10.04 -1.27 -8.74
C VAL A 435 9.70 -1.81 -10.11
N PRO A 436 10.71 -2.05 -10.95
CA PRO A 436 10.48 -2.62 -12.27
C PRO A 436 9.97 -4.05 -12.12
N PHE A 437 8.85 -4.35 -12.78
CA PHE A 437 8.22 -5.68 -12.79
C PHE A 437 9.18 -6.77 -13.30
N GLU A 438 10.04 -6.43 -14.26
CA GLU A 438 10.94 -7.34 -14.98
C GLU A 438 12.04 -7.97 -14.12
N ILE A 439 12.37 -7.36 -12.98
CA ILE A 439 13.44 -7.81 -12.07
C ILE A 439 12.91 -8.10 -10.66
N VAL A 440 11.61 -8.30 -10.50
CA VAL A 440 10.98 -8.56 -9.19
C VAL A 440 11.55 -9.82 -8.53
N GLU A 441 11.84 -10.86 -9.31
CA GLU A 441 12.32 -12.13 -8.75
C GLU A 441 13.78 -12.11 -8.33
N SER A 442 14.66 -11.54 -9.16
CA SER A 442 16.06 -11.31 -8.81
C SER A 442 16.22 -10.20 -7.77
N GLY A 443 15.27 -9.28 -7.73
CA GLY A 443 15.19 -8.13 -6.84
C GLY A 443 16.32 -7.14 -7.11
N PRO A 444 16.04 -5.89 -7.55
CA PRO A 444 17.10 -4.89 -7.63
C PRO A 444 17.72 -4.69 -6.24
N GLU A 445 19.03 -4.45 -6.18
CA GLU A 445 19.70 -4.16 -4.90
C GLU A 445 19.04 -2.98 -4.15
N ARG A 446 18.46 -2.05 -4.90
CA ARG A 446 17.75 -0.88 -4.39
C ARG A 446 16.50 -0.57 -5.20
N LEU A 447 15.43 -0.18 -4.50
CA LEU A 447 14.26 0.42 -5.15
C LEU A 447 14.46 1.93 -5.28
N ASN A 448 14.15 2.48 -6.46
CA ASN A 448 14.41 3.89 -6.75
C ASN A 448 13.20 4.76 -6.41
N MET A 449 13.48 5.91 -5.78
CA MET A 449 12.51 7.00 -5.71
C MET A 449 12.43 7.65 -7.09
N ILE A 450 11.25 7.60 -7.71
CA ILE A 450 11.00 8.21 -9.01
C ILE A 450 10.14 9.44 -8.79
N LYS A 451 10.52 10.52 -9.46
CA LYS A 451 9.70 11.72 -9.58
C LYS A 451 8.67 11.50 -10.68
N TRP A 452 7.42 11.68 -10.33
CA TRP A 452 6.27 11.54 -11.19
C TRP A 452 5.69 12.91 -11.49
N VAL A 453 5.44 13.17 -12.76
CA VAL A 453 4.78 14.37 -13.25
C VAL A 453 3.41 13.94 -13.73
N GLY A 454 2.38 14.68 -13.34
CA GLY A 454 1.01 14.36 -13.70
C GLY A 454 0.21 15.55 -14.19
N ARG A 455 -0.88 15.20 -14.89
CA ARG A 455 -1.89 16.10 -15.44
C ARG A 455 -3.26 15.70 -14.91
N ARG A 456 -4.15 16.67 -14.78
CA ARG A 456 -5.51 16.46 -14.31
C ARG A 456 -6.51 16.57 -15.46
N PHE A 457 -7.27 15.52 -15.65
CA PHE A 457 -8.39 15.42 -16.57
C PHE A 457 -9.69 15.38 -15.77
N GLN A 458 -10.73 16.06 -16.24
CA GLN A 458 -11.99 16.19 -15.52
C GLN A 458 -13.20 15.93 -16.40
N VAL A 459 -14.16 15.16 -15.87
CA VAL A 459 -15.51 15.02 -16.42
C VAL A 459 -16.49 15.62 -15.41
N LYS A 460 -17.41 16.45 -15.89
CA LYS A 460 -18.49 17.04 -15.09
C LYS A 460 -19.82 16.76 -15.76
N ASP A 461 -20.76 16.26 -14.97
CA ASP A 461 -22.16 16.15 -15.35
C ASP A 461 -22.96 16.98 -14.34
N MET A 462 -23.43 18.14 -14.80
CA MET A 462 -24.10 19.12 -13.96
C MET A 462 -25.49 18.66 -13.54
N ASP A 463 -26.19 17.91 -14.40
CA ASP A 463 -27.54 17.41 -14.13
C ASP A 463 -27.52 16.34 -13.03
N ASN A 464 -26.51 15.48 -13.04
CA ASN A 464 -26.33 14.46 -12.02
C ASN A 464 -25.47 14.91 -10.83
N HIS A 465 -24.98 16.15 -10.81
CA HIS A 465 -24.00 16.65 -9.83
C HIS A 465 -22.81 15.69 -9.66
N PHE A 466 -22.31 15.18 -10.77
CA PHE A 466 -21.22 14.21 -10.81
C PHE A 466 -19.91 14.89 -11.24
N THR A 467 -18.81 14.49 -10.61
CA THR A 467 -17.48 14.96 -10.98
C THR A 467 -16.48 13.82 -10.90
N LEU A 468 -15.77 13.55 -12.00
CA LEU A 468 -14.59 12.69 -12.03
C LEU A 468 -13.35 13.56 -12.21
N ASN A 469 -12.43 13.47 -11.25
CA ASN A 469 -11.08 14.03 -11.34
C ASN A 469 -10.09 12.89 -11.54
N LEU A 470 -9.50 12.78 -12.73
CA LEU A 470 -8.50 11.77 -13.07
C LEU A 470 -7.12 12.43 -13.14
N ASN A 471 -6.24 12.09 -12.21
CA ASN A 471 -4.84 12.51 -12.25
C ASN A 471 -4.00 11.37 -12.83
N ILE A 472 -3.40 11.60 -14.00
CA ILE A 472 -2.52 10.64 -14.68
C ILE A 472 -1.09 11.09 -14.45
N TYR A 473 -0.21 10.17 -14.05
CA TYR A 473 1.19 10.42 -13.73
C TYR A 473 2.10 9.54 -14.58
N VAL A 474 3.20 10.13 -15.05
CA VAL A 474 4.30 9.46 -15.76
C VAL A 474 5.64 9.80 -15.11
N LYS A 475 6.68 9.00 -15.39
CA LYS A 475 8.01 9.24 -14.84
C LYS A 475 8.62 10.49 -15.49
N GLU A 476 9.21 11.37 -14.69
CA GLU A 476 9.87 12.58 -15.21
C GLU A 476 11.03 12.24 -16.17
N THR A 477 11.74 11.15 -15.89
CA THR A 477 12.87 10.71 -16.73
C THR A 477 12.42 10.30 -18.13
N GLU A 478 11.34 9.51 -18.22
CA GLU A 478 10.77 9.11 -19.51
C GLU A 478 10.28 10.33 -20.32
N LEU A 479 9.78 11.38 -19.65
CA LEU A 479 9.41 12.64 -20.33
C LEU A 479 10.60 13.40 -20.90
N LYS A 480 11.77 13.34 -20.26
CA LYS A 480 12.99 14.02 -20.73
C LYS A 480 13.67 13.29 -21.89
N GLU A 481 13.45 11.98 -21.98
CA GLU A 481 14.01 11.12 -23.02
C GLU A 481 13.16 11.14 -24.31
N LEU A 482 11.95 11.68 -24.26
CA LEU A 482 11.08 11.84 -25.42
C LEU A 482 11.58 12.93 -26.36
N ASP A 483 11.53 12.63 -27.67
CA ASP A 483 11.83 13.59 -28.71
C ASP A 483 10.78 14.72 -28.75
N ASN A 484 11.25 15.97 -28.68
CA ASN A 484 10.41 17.15 -28.79
C ASN A 484 9.68 17.23 -30.14
N GLY A 485 10.18 16.57 -31.21
CA GLY A 485 9.51 16.55 -32.52
C GLY A 485 8.11 15.91 -32.51
N LEU A 486 7.78 15.11 -31.48
CA LEU A 486 6.43 14.57 -31.28
C LEU A 486 5.41 15.65 -30.87
N MET A 487 5.86 16.71 -30.21
CA MET A 487 5.01 17.87 -29.88
C MET A 487 4.56 18.62 -31.12
N ASP A 488 5.49 18.84 -32.05
CA ASP A 488 5.25 19.66 -33.24
C ASP A 488 4.31 18.94 -34.22
N THR A 489 4.36 17.61 -34.24
CA THR A 489 3.52 16.78 -35.12
C THR A 489 2.17 16.43 -34.53
N HIS A 490 2.03 16.34 -33.20
CA HIS A 490 0.81 15.89 -32.53
C HIS A 490 0.48 16.67 -31.25
N PRO A 491 0.27 18.00 -31.32
CA PRO A 491 0.13 18.86 -30.14
C PRO A 491 -1.10 18.55 -29.29
N ASN A 492 -2.15 17.96 -29.87
CA ASN A 492 -3.40 17.64 -29.18
C ASN A 492 -3.46 16.19 -28.66
N SER A 493 -2.39 15.42 -28.83
CA SER A 493 -2.31 14.06 -28.29
C SER A 493 -2.06 14.08 -26.78
N LEU A 494 -2.34 12.95 -26.11
CA LEU A 494 -2.01 12.79 -24.69
C LEU A 494 -0.53 13.05 -24.41
N ILE A 495 0.37 12.62 -25.31
CA ILE A 495 1.82 12.81 -25.13
C ILE A 495 2.21 14.29 -25.32
N GLY A 496 1.60 14.97 -26.30
CA GLY A 496 1.79 16.41 -26.54
C GLY A 496 1.45 17.24 -25.30
N VAL A 497 0.32 16.95 -24.64
CA VAL A 497 -0.11 17.66 -23.41
C VAL A 497 0.86 17.48 -22.24
N PHE A 498 1.52 16.32 -22.13
CA PHE A 498 2.52 16.12 -21.10
C PHE A 498 3.80 16.91 -21.39
N LEU A 499 4.20 17.02 -22.66
CA LEU A 499 5.40 17.73 -23.11
C LEU A 499 5.22 19.27 -23.14
N GLN A 500 4.06 19.81 -23.54
CA GLN A 500 3.79 21.26 -23.72
C GLN A 500 4.00 22.12 -22.48
N LEU A 501 3.89 21.49 -21.31
CA LEU A 501 3.96 22.16 -20.00
C LEU A 501 5.15 21.61 -19.18
N SER A 502 6.13 21.02 -19.86
CA SER A 502 7.39 20.53 -19.28
C SER A 502 8.60 21.36 -19.73
N SER A 503 8.49 22.06 -20.85
CA SER A 503 9.29 23.24 -21.24
C SER A 503 8.93 24.43 -20.37
#